data_AF-A0A974RU99-F1
#
_entry.id   AF-A0A974RU99-F1
#
_cell.length_a   1.000
_cell.length_b   1.000
_cell.length_c   1.000
_cell.angle_alpha   90.00
_cell.angle_beta   90.00
_cell.angle_gamma   90.00
#
_symmetry.space_group_name_H-M   'P 1'
#
loop_
_entity.id
_entity.type
_entity.pdbx_description
1 polymer ?
#
loop_
_entity_poly.entity_id
_entity_poly.type
_entity_poly.pdbx_seq_one_letter_code
_entity_poly.pdbx_strand_id
1 'polypeptide(L)'
;MTPVPAPSPPAQAGLVLLPLARQAIARRLGVPCPAPSSAGADAAWLQEEGASFVTLTLDGALRGCIGSLRAYRALRADVEDNAVAAATRDPRFPTLTAVELGAVCLEVSVLSAPAPLEAGSQAELLARLRPGVDGVVLSASGHRATFLPQVWSDLPDPARFLELLRRKAGLPPGYWGPDVVVETYTVTAWKEAAPGASTPGPEGQPEPGGRPGPGGQPGPGGQPGTSVDGAP
;
A
#
# COMPACT_ATOMS: atom_id res chain seq x y z
N MET A 1 4.08 24.96 13.91
CA MET A 1 4.32 23.51 14.12
C MET A 1 5.09 23.04 12.91
N THR A 2 6.34 22.65 13.08
CA THR A 2 7.14 22.07 12.00
C THR A 2 6.46 20.79 11.52
N PRO A 3 6.29 20.56 10.21
CA PRO A 3 5.75 19.28 9.75
C PRO A 3 6.63 18.16 10.29
N VAL A 4 6.03 17.24 11.05
CA VAL A 4 6.73 16.03 11.49
C VAL A 4 7.06 15.25 10.23
N PRO A 5 8.32 14.86 9.99
CA PRO A 5 8.65 14.02 8.86
C PRO A 5 7.85 12.71 8.99
N ALA A 6 7.05 12.41 7.98
CA ALA A 6 6.42 11.10 7.90
C ALA A 6 7.46 10.06 7.54
N PRO A 7 7.25 8.80 7.97
CA PRO A 7 8.09 7.70 7.58
C PRO A 7 8.13 7.65 6.06
N SER A 8 9.35 7.52 5.53
CA SER A 8 9.59 7.15 4.15
C SER A 8 9.96 5.67 4.12
N PRO A 9 8.99 4.76 4.25
CA PRO A 9 9.27 3.33 4.23
C PRO A 9 9.95 2.95 2.90
N PRO A 10 11.01 2.12 2.94
CA PRO A 10 11.66 1.65 1.72
C PRO A 10 10.69 0.82 0.86
N ALA A 11 11.01 0.63 -0.42
CA ALA A 11 10.19 -0.17 -1.34
C ALA A 11 9.91 -1.60 -0.80
N GLN A 12 10.87 -2.17 -0.06
CA GLN A 12 10.76 -3.49 0.56
C GLN A 12 10.13 -3.47 1.97
N ALA A 13 9.53 -2.36 2.42
CA ALA A 13 8.93 -2.26 3.76
C ALA A 13 7.84 -3.30 4.02
N GLY A 14 7.15 -3.80 2.98
CA GLY A 14 6.20 -4.91 3.07
C GLY A 14 6.78 -6.18 3.73
N LEU A 15 8.08 -6.44 3.57
CA LEU A 15 8.78 -7.56 4.22
C LEU A 15 8.77 -7.47 5.74
N VAL A 16 8.59 -6.27 6.29
CA VAL A 16 8.57 -6.01 7.72
C VAL A 16 7.14 -5.72 8.19
N LEU A 17 6.41 -4.87 7.47
CA LEU A 17 5.06 -4.42 7.85
C LEU A 17 4.02 -5.54 7.86
N LEU A 18 4.04 -6.45 6.87
CA LEU A 18 3.06 -7.53 6.78
C LEU A 18 3.23 -8.57 7.90
N PRO A 19 4.45 -9.09 8.17
CA PRO A 19 4.67 -9.97 9.33
C PRO A 19 4.35 -9.30 10.66
N LEU A 20 4.66 -8.01 10.79
CA LEU A 20 4.37 -7.21 11.98
C LEU A 20 2.87 -7.19 12.29
N ALA A 21 2.06 -6.81 11.29
CA ALA A 21 0.61 -6.77 11.39
C ALA A 21 0.03 -8.15 11.72
N ARG A 22 0.50 -9.20 11.02
CA ARG A 22 0.06 -10.59 11.24
C ARG A 22 0.36 -11.06 12.66
N GLN A 23 1.53 -10.77 13.19
CA GLN A 23 1.93 -11.12 14.56
C GLN A 23 1.11 -10.41 15.61
N ALA A 24 0.80 -9.13 15.41
CA ALA A 24 -0.05 -8.37 16.31
C ALA A 24 -1.44 -9.03 16.42
N ILE A 25 -2.03 -9.43 15.29
CA ILE A 25 -3.30 -10.18 15.25
C ILE A 25 -3.14 -11.55 15.92
N ALA A 26 -2.13 -12.33 15.56
CA ALA A 26 -1.89 -13.66 16.14
C ALA A 26 -1.78 -13.61 17.67
N ARG A 27 -0.99 -12.66 18.20
CA ARG A 27 -0.84 -12.44 19.64
C ARG A 27 -2.17 -12.09 20.29
N ARG A 28 -2.97 -11.23 19.66
CA ARG A 28 -4.31 -10.86 20.17
C ARG A 28 -5.27 -12.05 20.22
N LEU A 29 -5.19 -12.95 19.25
CA LEU A 29 -6.03 -14.14 19.13
C LEU A 29 -5.49 -15.36 19.90
N GLY A 30 -4.31 -15.25 20.54
CA GLY A 30 -3.69 -16.36 21.26
C GLY A 30 -3.13 -17.46 20.35
N VAL A 31 -2.88 -17.16 19.08
CA VAL A 31 -2.33 -18.09 18.10
C VAL A 31 -0.80 -18.09 18.18
N PRO A 32 -0.15 -19.25 18.36
CA PRO A 32 1.30 -19.35 18.25
C PRO A 32 1.76 -18.86 16.88
N CYS A 33 2.60 -17.82 16.85
CA CYS A 33 3.17 -17.29 15.63
C CYS A 33 4.69 -17.34 15.74
N PRO A 34 5.42 -17.74 14.67
CA PRO A 34 6.86 -17.60 14.63
C PRO A 34 7.25 -16.15 14.93
N ALA A 35 8.32 -15.98 15.72
CA ALA A 35 8.93 -14.67 15.91
C ALA A 35 9.31 -14.08 14.54
N PRO A 36 9.24 -12.74 14.36
CA PRO A 36 9.61 -12.15 13.09
C PRO A 36 11.06 -12.49 12.80
N SER A 37 11.39 -12.72 11.53
CA SER A 37 12.78 -12.63 11.13
C SER A 37 13.28 -11.26 11.57
N SER A 38 14.28 -11.22 12.45
CA SER A 38 14.81 -9.99 13.06
C SER A 38 15.34 -8.97 12.03
N ALA A 39 15.46 -9.36 10.77
CA ALA A 39 15.82 -8.49 9.66
C ALA A 39 14.80 -7.34 9.50
N GLY A 40 15.22 -6.13 9.88
CA GLY A 40 14.46 -4.90 9.66
C GLY A 40 13.45 -4.51 10.74
N ALA A 41 13.31 -5.31 11.82
CA ALA A 41 12.41 -4.97 12.92
C ALA A 41 12.83 -3.67 13.65
N ASP A 42 14.13 -3.39 13.74
CA ASP A 42 14.64 -2.19 14.44
C ASP A 42 14.88 -1.01 13.49
N ALA A 43 14.27 -1.02 12.30
CA ALA A 43 14.47 0.05 11.35
C ALA A 43 13.91 1.39 11.88
N ALA A 44 14.71 2.47 11.78
CA ALA A 44 14.37 3.77 12.34
C ALA A 44 13.03 4.33 11.84
N TRP A 45 12.70 4.12 10.56
CA TRP A 45 11.45 4.58 9.94
C TRP A 45 10.18 3.97 10.56
N LEU A 46 10.29 2.88 11.33
CA LEU A 46 9.17 2.32 12.08
C LEU A 46 8.82 3.13 13.34
N GLN A 47 9.78 3.91 13.85
CA GLN A 47 9.65 4.73 15.05
C GLN A 47 9.20 6.16 14.74
N GLU A 48 9.29 6.57 13.47
CA GLU A 48 8.76 7.84 12.98
C GLU A 48 7.23 7.86 13.01
N GLU A 49 6.63 9.04 13.18
CA GLU A 49 5.17 9.17 13.23
C GLU A 49 4.54 8.86 11.86
N GLY A 50 3.72 7.81 11.80
CA GLY A 50 3.10 7.35 10.56
C GLY A 50 1.61 7.13 10.69
N ALA A 51 0.93 7.12 9.55
CA ALA A 51 -0.48 6.77 9.43
C ALA A 51 -0.64 5.60 8.46
N SER A 52 -1.42 4.61 8.84
CA SER A 52 -1.59 3.39 8.06
C SER A 52 -3.03 2.91 8.07
N PHE A 53 -3.38 2.11 7.05
CA PHE A 53 -4.57 1.29 7.00
C PHE A 53 -4.14 -0.16 6.90
N VAL A 54 -4.82 -1.03 7.64
CA VAL A 54 -4.65 -2.48 7.52
C VAL A 54 -5.95 -3.07 7.03
N THR A 55 -5.88 -3.75 5.90
CA THR A 55 -7.00 -4.41 5.25
C THR A 55 -6.78 -5.92 5.30
N LEU A 56 -7.83 -6.64 5.70
CA LEU A 56 -7.91 -8.09 5.71
C LEU A 56 -8.85 -8.52 4.60
N THR A 57 -8.41 -9.48 3.81
CA THR A 57 -9.23 -10.10 2.77
C THR A 57 -9.28 -11.62 2.96
N LEU A 58 -10.45 -12.21 2.82
CA LEU A 58 -10.69 -13.65 2.87
C LEU A 58 -11.34 -14.07 1.55
N ASP A 59 -10.73 -15.01 0.84
CA ASP A 59 -11.19 -15.47 -0.49
C ASP A 59 -11.47 -14.32 -1.48
N GLY A 60 -10.63 -13.27 -1.42
CA GLY A 60 -10.76 -12.07 -2.25
C GLY A 60 -11.80 -11.05 -1.79
N ALA A 61 -12.61 -11.36 -0.77
CA ALA A 61 -13.59 -10.45 -0.20
C ALA A 61 -13.05 -9.70 1.02
N LEU A 62 -13.53 -8.47 1.25
CA LEU A 62 -13.16 -7.67 2.43
C LEU A 62 -13.63 -8.37 3.72
N ARG A 63 -12.70 -8.56 4.67
CA ARG A 63 -12.95 -9.20 5.98
C ARG A 63 -12.74 -8.26 7.17
N GLY A 64 -12.09 -7.12 6.94
CA GLY A 64 -11.89 -6.04 7.90
C GLY A 64 -10.99 -4.96 7.32
N CYS A 65 -11.23 -3.70 7.65
CA CYS A 65 -10.32 -2.60 7.30
C CYS A 65 -10.43 -1.48 8.33
N ILE A 66 -9.30 -1.16 8.98
CA ILE A 66 -9.18 -0.06 9.94
C ILE A 66 -7.87 0.67 9.70
N GLY A 67 -7.88 1.99 9.91
CA GLY A 67 -6.68 2.79 9.79
C GLY A 67 -6.78 4.17 10.39
N SER A 68 -5.64 4.87 10.37
CA SER A 68 -5.45 6.23 10.81
C SER A 68 -5.31 7.16 9.61
N LEU A 69 -5.96 8.33 9.66
CA LEU A 69 -5.81 9.38 8.63
C LEU A 69 -4.74 10.44 8.98
N ARG A 70 -4.23 10.40 10.21
CA ARG A 70 -3.22 11.34 10.72
C ARG A 70 -2.12 10.55 11.39
N ALA A 71 -0.88 10.98 11.21
CA ALA A 71 0.24 10.48 11.98
C ALA A 71 0.19 11.13 13.37
N TYR A 72 0.04 10.31 14.43
CA TYR A 72 0.03 10.76 15.83
C TYR A 72 0.78 9.82 16.77
N ARG A 73 1.41 8.78 16.20
CA ARG A 73 2.16 7.73 16.88
C ARG A 73 3.15 7.11 15.90
N ALA A 74 4.12 6.37 16.43
CA ALA A 74 5.07 5.60 15.63
C ALA A 74 4.36 4.67 14.63
N LEU A 75 4.87 4.58 13.40
CA LEU A 75 4.28 3.76 12.34
C LEU A 75 4.11 2.29 12.75
N ARG A 76 5.09 1.72 13.47
CA ARG A 76 4.98 0.37 14.04
C ARG A 76 3.73 0.22 14.90
N ALA A 77 3.55 1.13 15.84
CA ALA A 77 2.42 1.09 16.76
C ALA A 77 1.08 1.29 16.03
N ASP A 78 1.06 2.15 15.01
CA ASP A 78 -0.13 2.36 14.18
C ASP A 78 -0.52 1.11 13.39
N VAL A 79 0.45 0.46 12.74
CA VAL A 79 0.22 -0.78 11.97
C VAL A 79 -0.22 -1.92 12.87
N GLU A 80 0.45 -2.14 14.02
CA GLU A 80 0.08 -3.20 14.96
C GLU A 80 -1.34 -3.00 15.52
N ASP A 81 -1.68 -1.78 15.95
CA ASP A 81 -3.00 -1.48 16.52
C ASP A 81 -4.12 -1.53 15.48
N ASN A 82 -3.87 -1.02 14.27
CA ASN A 82 -4.84 -1.06 13.17
C ASN A 82 -5.04 -2.48 12.65
N ALA A 83 -4.00 -3.32 12.63
CA ALA A 83 -4.14 -4.73 12.30
C ALA A 83 -5.06 -5.47 13.30
N VAL A 84 -4.80 -5.28 14.59
CA VAL A 84 -5.65 -5.83 15.67
C VAL A 84 -7.08 -5.28 15.57
N ALA A 85 -7.24 -3.98 15.31
CA ALA A 85 -8.55 -3.36 15.14
C ALA A 85 -9.30 -3.92 13.93
N ALA A 86 -8.65 -4.07 12.78
CA ALA A 86 -9.25 -4.63 11.58
C ALA A 86 -9.72 -6.07 11.81
N ALA A 87 -8.99 -6.85 12.60
CA ALA A 87 -9.36 -8.23 12.95
C ALA A 87 -10.46 -8.33 14.00
N THR A 88 -10.57 -7.36 14.92
CA THR A 88 -11.37 -7.55 16.16
C THR A 88 -12.43 -6.48 16.44
N ARG A 89 -12.32 -5.31 15.79
CA ARG A 89 -13.11 -4.11 16.10
C ARG A 89 -13.74 -3.44 14.87
N ASP A 90 -13.63 -4.02 13.67
CA ASP A 90 -14.39 -3.52 12.52
C ASP A 90 -15.89 -3.82 12.72
N PRO A 91 -16.76 -2.80 12.86
CA PRO A 91 -18.17 -3.00 13.22
C PRO A 91 -18.98 -3.72 12.13
N ARG A 92 -18.44 -3.85 10.92
CA ARG A 92 -19.09 -4.53 9.80
C ARG A 92 -18.95 -6.05 9.87
N PHE A 93 -18.00 -6.55 10.66
CA PHE A 93 -17.65 -7.97 10.69
C PHE A 93 -17.52 -8.50 12.12
N PRO A 94 -17.81 -9.79 12.36
CA PRO A 94 -17.47 -10.42 13.62
C PRO A 94 -15.95 -10.51 13.79
N THR A 95 -15.50 -10.65 15.03
CA THR A 95 -14.09 -10.88 15.35
C THR A 95 -13.52 -12.06 14.56
N LEU A 96 -12.33 -11.87 13.99
CA LEU A 96 -11.58 -12.88 13.25
C LEU A 96 -11.21 -14.05 14.17
N THR A 97 -11.42 -15.27 13.69
CA THR A 97 -11.04 -16.50 14.38
C THR A 97 -9.59 -16.90 14.09
N ALA A 98 -9.03 -17.77 14.93
CA ALA A 98 -7.69 -18.34 14.72
C ALA A 98 -7.57 -19.11 13.40
N VAL A 99 -8.64 -19.78 12.97
CA VAL A 99 -8.67 -20.52 11.69
C VAL A 99 -8.68 -19.55 10.51
N GLU A 100 -9.52 -18.51 10.57
CA GLU A 100 -9.57 -17.48 9.52
C GLU A 100 -8.24 -16.73 9.41
N LEU A 101 -7.50 -16.52 10.51
CA LEU A 101 -6.19 -15.87 10.45
C LEU A 101 -5.22 -16.59 9.49
N GLY A 102 -5.29 -17.92 9.42
CA GLY A 102 -4.48 -18.72 8.49
C GLY A 102 -4.89 -18.58 7.02
N ALA A 103 -6.10 -18.08 6.75
CA ALA A 103 -6.68 -17.99 5.41
C ALA A 103 -6.82 -16.55 4.89
N VAL A 104 -6.67 -15.52 5.74
CA VAL A 104 -6.71 -14.13 5.31
C VAL A 104 -5.40 -13.68 4.65
N CYS A 105 -5.51 -12.87 3.61
CA CYS A 105 -4.44 -12.05 3.08
C CYS A 105 -4.49 -10.65 3.71
N LEU A 106 -3.34 -10.18 4.19
CA LEU A 106 -3.15 -8.84 4.70
C LEU A 106 -2.69 -7.89 3.61
N GLU A 107 -3.16 -6.66 3.70
CA GLU A 107 -2.61 -5.50 3.00
C GLU A 107 -2.36 -4.40 4.04
N VAL A 108 -1.17 -3.80 4.00
CA VAL A 108 -0.80 -2.64 4.80
C VAL A 108 -0.57 -1.47 3.85
N SER A 109 -1.35 -0.42 4.01
CA SER A 109 -1.22 0.82 3.26
C SER A 109 -0.68 1.91 4.18
N VAL A 110 0.45 2.53 3.82
CA VAL A 110 1.05 3.64 4.58
C VAL A 110 0.86 4.94 3.82
N LEU A 111 0.41 5.97 4.54
CA LEU A 111 0.20 7.31 4.01
C LEU A 111 1.50 8.11 4.13
N SER A 112 1.85 8.86 3.08
CA SER A 112 2.91 9.86 3.17
C SER A 112 2.48 11.01 4.08
N ALA A 113 3.45 11.84 4.51
CA ALA A 113 3.12 13.14 5.11
C ALA A 113 2.27 13.94 4.11
N PRO A 114 1.16 14.55 4.55
CA PRO A 114 0.53 15.60 3.78
C PRO A 114 1.55 16.72 3.56
N ALA A 115 1.73 17.10 2.30
CA ALA A 115 2.56 18.23 1.89
C ALA A 115 1.66 19.30 1.27
N PRO A 116 1.88 20.60 1.58
CA PRO A 116 1.12 21.68 0.93
C PRO A 116 1.19 21.58 -0.59
N LEU A 117 0.03 21.64 -1.24
CA LEU A 117 -0.07 21.78 -2.68
C LEU A 117 -0.16 23.26 -3.00
N GLU A 118 1.00 23.90 -3.12
CA GLU A 118 1.11 25.33 -3.44
C GLU A 118 0.37 25.63 -4.75
N ALA A 119 -0.53 26.61 -4.72
CA ALA A 119 -1.25 27.10 -5.89
C ALA A 119 -1.68 28.55 -5.65
N GLY A 120 -1.43 29.44 -6.62
CA GLY A 120 -1.82 30.84 -6.54
C GLY A 120 -3.31 31.08 -6.81
N SER A 121 -4.03 30.08 -7.30
CA SER A 121 -5.47 30.14 -7.55
C SER A 121 -6.13 28.78 -7.45
N GLN A 122 -7.46 28.76 -7.32
CA GLN A 122 -8.24 27.52 -7.38
C GLN A 122 -8.04 26.79 -8.71
N ALA A 123 -7.99 27.51 -9.84
CA ALA A 123 -7.82 26.91 -11.15
C ALA A 123 -6.46 26.19 -11.26
N GLU A 124 -5.40 26.82 -10.73
CA GLU A 124 -4.07 26.21 -10.69
C GLU A 124 -4.05 24.97 -9.77
N LEU A 125 -4.71 25.03 -8.61
CA LEU A 125 -4.80 23.89 -7.72
C LEU A 125 -5.45 22.69 -8.43
N LEU A 126 -6.59 22.92 -9.09
CA LEU A 126 -7.32 21.88 -9.82
C LEU A 126 -6.47 21.25 -10.93
N ALA A 127 -5.64 22.05 -11.61
CA ALA A 127 -4.73 21.57 -12.65
C ALA A 127 -3.55 20.76 -12.10
N ARG A 128 -3.17 20.97 -10.83
CA ARG A 128 -2.06 20.25 -10.18
C ARG A 128 -2.50 18.94 -9.50
N LEU A 129 -3.77 18.80 -9.14
CA LEU A 129 -4.30 17.57 -8.55
C LEU A 129 -4.18 16.40 -9.54
N ARG A 130 -3.77 15.24 -9.03
CA ARG A 130 -3.57 14.01 -9.80
C ARG A 130 -4.61 12.96 -9.40
N PRO A 131 -5.68 12.80 -10.19
CA PRO A 131 -6.67 11.75 -9.96
C PRO A 131 -6.03 10.36 -9.87
N GLY A 132 -6.50 9.57 -8.90
CA GLY A 132 -6.01 8.23 -8.60
C GLY A 132 -4.69 8.18 -7.82
N VAL A 133 -4.01 9.32 -7.64
CA VAL A 133 -2.70 9.38 -6.95
C VAL A 133 -2.80 10.15 -5.64
N ASP A 134 -3.43 11.32 -5.65
CA ASP A 134 -3.41 12.23 -4.51
C ASP A 134 -4.54 11.96 -3.52
N GLY A 135 -4.19 11.67 -2.28
CA GLY A 135 -5.08 11.91 -1.14
C GLY A 135 -5.06 13.40 -0.84
N VAL A 136 -6.21 14.02 -0.61
CA VAL A 136 -6.31 15.47 -0.45
C VAL A 136 -6.88 15.80 0.92
N VAL A 137 -6.14 16.60 1.68
CA VAL A 137 -6.58 17.22 2.92
C VAL A 137 -6.93 18.67 2.62
N LEU A 138 -8.13 19.09 3.02
CA LEU A 138 -8.56 20.48 2.97
C LEU A 138 -8.74 20.98 4.40
N SER A 139 -8.12 22.11 4.72
CA SER A 139 -8.29 22.82 5.99
C SER A 139 -8.64 24.28 5.73
N ALA A 140 -9.70 24.80 6.36
CA ALA A 140 -10.07 26.21 6.31
C ALA A 140 -11.01 26.54 7.47
N SER A 141 -10.92 27.75 8.04
CA SER A 141 -11.84 28.25 9.08
C SER A 141 -12.02 27.32 10.28
N GLY A 142 -10.96 26.60 10.68
CA GLY A 142 -11.01 25.61 11.77
C GLY A 142 -11.65 24.27 11.38
N HIS A 143 -12.16 24.13 10.16
CA HIS A 143 -12.66 22.89 9.60
C HIS A 143 -11.55 22.12 8.89
N ARG A 144 -11.65 20.80 8.90
CA ARG A 144 -10.74 19.90 8.19
C ARG A 144 -11.47 18.69 7.64
N ALA A 145 -11.21 18.33 6.39
CA ALA A 145 -11.66 17.08 5.79
C ALA A 145 -10.56 16.46 4.93
N THR A 146 -10.72 15.18 4.63
CA THR A 146 -9.83 14.45 3.73
C THR A 146 -10.59 13.47 2.85
N PHE A 147 -10.07 13.26 1.65
CA PHE A 147 -10.41 12.15 0.78
C PHE A 147 -9.15 11.34 0.45
N LEU A 148 -9.28 10.01 0.45
CA LEU A 148 -8.22 9.08 0.07
C LEU A 148 -8.08 9.05 -1.47
N PRO A 149 -6.91 8.64 -2.01
CA PRO A 149 -6.72 8.50 -3.46
C PRO A 149 -7.77 7.59 -4.14
N GLN A 150 -8.28 6.59 -3.43
CA GLN A 150 -9.27 5.64 -3.96
C GLN A 150 -10.59 6.31 -4.39
N VAL A 151 -10.94 7.44 -3.75
CA VAL A 151 -12.18 8.20 -4.02
C VAL A 151 -12.19 8.77 -5.43
N TRP A 152 -11.02 8.98 -6.06
CA TRP A 152 -10.94 9.44 -7.44
C TRP A 152 -11.59 8.51 -8.46
N SER A 153 -11.73 7.22 -8.14
CA SER A 153 -12.41 6.26 -9.03
C SER A 153 -13.89 6.62 -9.24
N ASP A 154 -14.55 7.09 -8.17
CA ASP A 154 -15.94 7.55 -8.21
C ASP A 154 -16.06 9.04 -8.58
N LEU A 155 -15.03 9.83 -8.27
CA LEU A 155 -14.97 11.28 -8.47
C LEU A 155 -13.73 11.69 -9.27
N PRO A 156 -13.64 11.34 -10.58
CA PRO A 156 -12.43 11.57 -11.37
C PRO A 156 -12.21 13.05 -11.74
N ASP A 157 -13.26 13.87 -11.69
CA ASP A 157 -13.18 15.31 -11.96
C ASP A 157 -12.66 16.09 -10.74
N PRO A 158 -11.48 16.77 -10.81
CA PRO A 158 -10.91 17.52 -9.70
C PRO A 158 -11.84 18.62 -9.16
N ALA A 159 -12.61 19.28 -10.03
CA ALA A 159 -13.50 20.36 -9.60
C ALA A 159 -14.60 19.81 -8.69
N ARG A 160 -15.26 18.73 -9.13
CA ARG A 160 -16.28 18.03 -8.35
C ARG A 160 -15.72 17.40 -7.08
N PHE A 161 -14.53 16.80 -7.16
CA PHE A 161 -13.84 16.22 -6.01
C PHE A 161 -13.63 17.26 -4.90
N LEU A 162 -13.08 18.43 -5.27
CA LEU A 162 -12.79 19.50 -4.31
C LEU A 162 -14.07 20.13 -3.75
N GLU A 163 -15.13 20.27 -4.56
CA GLU A 163 -16.45 20.73 -4.11
C GLU A 163 -17.03 19.80 -3.02
N LEU A 164 -17.01 18.49 -3.26
CA LEU A 164 -17.50 17.51 -2.30
C LEU A 164 -16.62 17.43 -1.05
N LEU A 165 -15.31 17.66 -1.19
CA LEU A 165 -14.39 17.72 -0.06
C LEU A 165 -14.67 18.94 0.83
N ARG A 166 -14.93 20.12 0.23
CA ARG A 166 -15.37 21.32 0.98
C ARG A 166 -16.68 21.07 1.72
N ARG A 167 -17.65 20.46 1.04
CA ARG A 167 -18.93 20.09 1.66
C ARG A 167 -18.72 19.12 2.83
N LYS A 168 -17.82 18.15 2.70
CA LYS A 168 -17.43 17.22 3.78
C LYS A 168 -16.75 17.94 4.95
N ALA A 169 -15.98 18.99 4.68
CA ALA A 169 -15.41 19.86 5.72
C ALA A 169 -16.48 20.70 6.44
N GLY A 170 -17.70 20.80 5.88
CA GLY A 170 -18.75 21.68 6.40
C GLY A 170 -18.60 23.13 5.95
N LEU A 171 -17.81 23.39 4.91
CA LEU A 171 -17.62 24.73 4.35
C LEU A 171 -18.78 25.11 3.42
N PRO A 172 -19.12 26.41 3.31
CA PRO A 172 -20.13 26.88 2.38
C PRO A 172 -19.82 26.51 0.90
N PRO A 173 -20.85 26.33 0.06
CA PRO A 173 -20.66 26.14 -1.37
C PRO A 173 -19.82 27.27 -1.97
N GLY A 174 -18.79 26.90 -2.76
CA GLY A 174 -17.90 27.87 -3.40
C GLY A 174 -16.91 28.58 -2.49
N TYR A 175 -16.79 28.20 -1.20
CA TYR A 175 -15.83 28.81 -0.29
C TYR A 175 -14.39 28.69 -0.81
N TRP A 176 -13.72 29.83 -0.96
CA TRP A 176 -12.33 29.95 -1.39
C TRP A 176 -11.65 31.18 -0.77
N GLY A 177 -11.38 31.09 0.54
CA GLY A 177 -10.72 32.14 1.32
C GLY A 177 -9.18 32.03 1.31
N PRO A 178 -8.47 33.08 1.78
CA PRO A 178 -7.01 33.07 1.92
C PRO A 178 -6.51 32.10 3.00
N ASP A 179 -7.41 31.60 3.86
CA ASP A 179 -7.16 30.61 4.90
C ASP A 179 -7.28 29.16 4.40
N VAL A 180 -7.65 28.96 3.13
CA VAL A 180 -7.74 27.63 2.53
C VAL A 180 -6.34 27.06 2.35
N VAL A 181 -6.08 25.97 3.06
CA VAL A 181 -4.87 25.16 2.91
C VAL A 181 -5.26 23.82 2.32
N VAL A 182 -4.62 23.46 1.22
CA VAL A 182 -4.76 22.13 0.59
C VAL A 182 -3.42 21.42 0.68
N GLU A 183 -3.45 20.22 1.25
CA GLU A 183 -2.29 19.35 1.33
C GLU A 183 -2.58 18.05 0.57
N THR A 184 -1.58 17.50 -0.10
CA THR A 184 -1.67 16.19 -0.75
C THR A 184 -0.77 15.18 -0.08
N TYR A 185 -1.22 13.92 -0.02
CA TYR A 185 -0.42 12.77 0.40
C TYR A 185 -0.63 11.63 -0.59
N THR A 186 0.31 10.69 -0.64
CA THR A 186 0.15 9.45 -1.40
C THR A 186 -0.01 8.27 -0.46
N VAL A 187 -0.45 7.13 -1.02
CA VAL A 187 -0.56 5.87 -0.29
C VAL A 187 0.31 4.84 -0.99
N THR A 188 1.20 4.21 -0.22
CA THR A 188 1.96 3.04 -0.67
C THR A 188 1.39 1.81 0.02
N ALA A 189 1.00 0.80 -0.76
CA ALA A 189 0.40 -0.42 -0.24
C ALA A 189 1.29 -1.63 -0.52
N TRP A 190 1.37 -2.53 0.46
CA TRP A 190 1.99 -3.84 0.34
C TRP A 190 0.96 -4.89 0.69
N LYS A 191 0.89 -5.97 -0.09
CA LYS A 191 -0.08 -7.05 0.05
C LYS A 191 0.61 -8.40 0.10
N GLU A 192 0.04 -9.34 0.86
CA GLU A 192 0.45 -10.74 0.81
C GLU A 192 0.01 -11.41 -0.50
N ALA A 193 0.92 -12.14 -1.15
CA ALA A 193 0.61 -12.91 -2.36
C ALA A 193 -0.29 -14.12 -2.07
N ALA A 194 -0.18 -14.69 -0.87
CA ALA A 194 -1.01 -15.78 -0.38
C ALA A 194 -1.14 -15.69 1.15
N PRO A 195 -2.17 -16.28 1.76
CA PRO A 195 -2.34 -16.29 3.21
C PRO A 195 -1.10 -16.85 3.91
N GLY A 196 -0.53 -16.09 4.85
CA GLY A 196 0.64 -16.51 5.62
C GLY A 196 1.97 -16.55 4.85
N ALA A 197 2.03 -16.07 3.60
CA ALA A 197 3.27 -16.00 2.84
C ALA A 197 4.05 -14.72 3.13
N SER A 198 5.37 -14.84 3.30
CA SER A 198 6.31 -13.70 3.25
C SER A 198 6.43 -13.24 1.79
N THR A 199 5.85 -12.11 1.41
CA THR A 199 5.85 -11.64 0.00
C THR A 199 7.25 -11.28 -0.50
N PRO A 200 7.66 -11.58 -1.75
CA PRO A 200 8.77 -10.88 -2.42
C PRO A 200 8.36 -9.43 -2.77
N GLY A 201 9.34 -8.52 -2.91
CA GLY A 201 9.12 -7.07 -3.11
C GLY A 201 8.34 -6.66 -4.38
N PRO A 202 8.07 -5.35 -4.59
CA PRO A 202 7.16 -4.87 -5.62
C PRO A 202 7.64 -5.24 -7.03
N GLU A 203 6.74 -5.79 -7.83
CA GLU A 203 6.98 -6.14 -9.24
C GLU A 203 7.44 -4.92 -10.04
N GLY A 204 8.72 -4.95 -10.42
CA GLY A 204 9.27 -4.10 -11.47
C GLY A 204 8.85 -4.61 -12.85
N GLN A 205 8.63 -3.66 -13.76
CA GLN A 205 8.22 -3.84 -15.16
C GLN A 205 8.96 -4.97 -15.90
N PRO A 206 8.33 -5.58 -16.92
CA PRO A 206 9.01 -6.54 -17.79
C PRO A 206 10.14 -5.82 -18.55
N GLU A 207 11.38 -6.26 -18.34
CA GLU A 207 12.53 -5.81 -19.12
C GLU A 207 12.36 -6.22 -20.59
N PRO A 208 12.49 -5.29 -21.56
CA PRO A 208 12.45 -5.65 -22.96
C PRO A 208 13.84 -6.11 -23.44
N GLY A 209 13.87 -7.28 -24.07
CA GLY A 209 14.83 -7.55 -25.14
C GLY A 209 16.10 -8.29 -24.75
N GLY A 210 16.00 -9.62 -24.64
CA GLY A 210 17.15 -10.50 -24.83
C GLY A 210 17.77 -10.27 -26.21
N ARG A 211 19.06 -9.92 -26.23
CA ARG A 211 19.86 -9.91 -27.47
C ARG A 211 20.09 -11.35 -27.93
N PRO A 212 19.86 -11.70 -29.20
CA PRO A 212 20.33 -12.96 -29.76
C PRO A 212 21.85 -12.88 -29.98
N GLY A 213 22.58 -13.87 -29.48
CA GLY A 213 24.00 -14.05 -29.79
C GLY A 213 24.21 -14.48 -31.26
N PRO A 214 25.32 -14.09 -31.91
CA PRO A 214 25.54 -14.44 -33.30
C PRO A 214 26.17 -15.84 -33.44
N GLY A 215 25.48 -16.69 -34.21
CA GLY A 215 26.04 -17.45 -35.33
C GLY A 215 27.16 -18.46 -35.07
N GLY A 216 26.79 -19.74 -35.00
CA GLY A 216 27.64 -20.86 -35.39
C GLY A 216 26.97 -21.65 -36.52
N GLN A 217 27.57 -21.63 -37.72
CA GLN A 217 27.10 -22.30 -38.93
C GLN A 217 27.05 -23.84 -38.83
N PRO A 218 26.18 -24.51 -39.61
CA PRO A 218 26.25 -25.96 -39.86
C PRO A 218 27.00 -26.28 -41.15
N GLY A 219 27.75 -27.39 -41.16
CA GLY A 219 28.35 -28.01 -42.35
C GLY A 219 28.02 -29.52 -42.41
N PRO A 220 27.63 -30.09 -43.58
CA PRO A 220 27.13 -31.46 -43.69
C PRO A 220 28.10 -32.45 -44.35
N GLY A 221 27.79 -33.75 -44.23
CA GLY A 221 28.39 -34.88 -44.97
C GLY A 221 29.15 -35.82 -44.03
N GLY A 222 28.89 -37.13 -43.91
CA GLY A 222 28.22 -38.09 -44.78
C GLY A 222 29.21 -39.23 -45.02
N GLN A 223 28.91 -40.46 -44.56
CA GLN A 223 29.37 -41.75 -45.14
C GLN A 223 28.67 -42.93 -44.41
N PRO A 224 28.15 -43.93 -45.14
CA PRO A 224 27.81 -45.25 -44.61
C PRO A 224 28.77 -46.35 -45.11
N GLY A 225 29.01 -47.36 -44.27
CA GLY A 225 29.75 -48.59 -44.56
C GLY A 225 30.22 -49.16 -43.22
N THR A 226 29.91 -50.38 -42.80
CA THR A 226 30.18 -51.64 -43.50
C THR A 226 29.24 -52.76 -43.01
N SER A 227 28.96 -53.70 -43.90
CA SER A 227 28.34 -55.01 -43.65
C SER A 227 29.41 -56.08 -43.80
N VAL A 228 29.43 -57.12 -42.93
CA VAL A 228 29.80 -58.55 -43.14
C VAL A 228 29.82 -59.23 -41.74
N ASP A 229 28.93 -60.16 -41.40
CA ASP A 229 28.80 -61.60 -41.73
C ASP A 229 29.40 -62.54 -40.67
N GLY A 230 28.69 -63.63 -40.33
CA GLY A 230 29.25 -64.82 -39.67
C GLY A 230 28.51 -65.36 -38.44
N ALA A 231 27.54 -66.25 -38.66
CA ALA A 231 27.02 -67.22 -37.68
C ALA A 231 27.98 -68.44 -37.54
N PRO A 232 27.81 -69.30 -36.53
CA PRO A 232 28.10 -70.73 -36.66
C PRO A 232 26.90 -71.52 -37.22
#